data_AF-D8EZL4-F1
#
_entry.id   AF-D8EZL4-F1
#
_cell.length_a   1.000
_cell.length_b   1.000
_cell.length_c   1.000
_cell.angle_alpha   90.00
_cell.angle_beta   90.00
_cell.angle_gamma   90.00
#
_symmetry.space_group_name_H-M   'P 1'
#
loop_
_entity.id
_entity.type
_entity.pdbx_description
1 polymer ?
#
loop_
_entity_poly.entity_id
_entity_poly.type
_entity_poly.pdbx_seq_one_letter_code
_entity_poly.pdbx_strand_id
1 'polypeptide(L)'
;MKSKIQRESKFAAKCKVFGLALSIMILFASCSHAETSRESPDAEANQMTLEQIAREKRHHGPDRFTNPFAPPRTHGLKEFLKWKLFSENPFEEQYADEPVNPVNIDWKPIIAYDGLSVTFINHASVLIRDAGVSILVDPIFFGLSFFYTNFTPLDFDVDTMPKPDHILITHGHYDHLDKDSLSVFAPDTPDTHVITPLGYDQIFSSLEMKNRTQLDWFDAFNDGEREIILLPCNHWTMRNPLTGPNQNLWGSYLIRTKTGPTIFISGDTAYFDGFKEIGARYDIDLAILSVGAYEPRWFMKQSHMNPAEAVQAAKDLRAKKILIVHWGTFRLGNEPVHVPPGDVLRELQKARMADRLLDIHHGETVYY
;
A
#
# COMPACT_ATOMS: atom_id res chain seq x y z
N MET A 1 18.88 -7.20 -20.68
CA MET A 1 18.17 -6.02 -20.14
C MET A 1 18.61 -4.65 -20.68
N LYS A 2 19.71 -4.50 -21.45
CA LYS A 2 20.17 -3.19 -21.97
C LYS A 2 19.36 -2.57 -23.14
N SER A 3 18.33 -3.24 -23.67
CA SER A 3 17.62 -2.79 -24.88
C SER A 3 16.29 -2.05 -24.65
N LYS A 4 15.80 -1.97 -23.39
CA LYS A 4 14.53 -1.29 -23.05
C LYS A 4 14.76 0.16 -22.60
N ILE A 5 15.83 0.41 -21.83
CA ILE A 5 16.24 1.73 -21.32
C ILE A 5 16.54 2.73 -22.46
N GLN A 6 17.06 2.25 -23.60
CA GLN A 6 17.35 3.13 -24.75
C GLN A 6 16.14 3.47 -25.63
N ARG A 7 15.02 2.73 -25.54
CA ARG A 7 13.85 2.97 -26.41
C ARG A 7 12.96 4.11 -25.93
N GLU A 8 12.95 4.42 -24.64
CA GLU A 8 12.11 5.48 -24.09
C GLU A 8 12.65 6.89 -24.42
N SER A 9 13.96 7.04 -24.62
CA SER A 9 14.59 8.34 -24.94
C SER A 9 14.26 8.91 -26.33
N LYS A 10 13.78 8.10 -27.28
CA LYS A 10 13.56 8.52 -28.69
C LYS A 10 12.10 8.75 -29.09
N PHE A 11 11.13 8.44 -28.22
CA PHE A 11 9.70 8.60 -28.55
C PHE A 11 9.08 9.90 -28.01
N ALA A 12 9.73 10.59 -27.08
CA ALA A 12 9.23 11.82 -26.45
C ALA A 12 9.16 13.06 -27.37
N ALA A 13 9.56 12.98 -28.64
CA ALA A 13 9.62 14.13 -29.55
C ALA A 13 8.54 14.20 -30.64
N LYS A 14 7.61 13.22 -30.72
CA LYS A 14 6.54 13.26 -31.73
C LYS A 14 5.24 12.65 -31.21
N CYS A 15 4.33 13.52 -30.75
CA CYS A 15 2.90 13.54 -31.09
C CYS A 15 2.16 14.46 -30.12
N LYS A 16 2.04 15.73 -30.50
CA LYS A 16 0.91 16.56 -30.12
C LYS A 16 -0.21 16.29 -31.13
N VAL A 17 -1.45 16.25 -30.63
CA VAL A 17 -2.74 16.32 -31.34
C VAL A 17 -3.40 14.98 -31.72
N PHE A 18 -4.73 14.92 -31.45
CA PHE A 18 -5.76 13.88 -31.67
C PHE A 18 -5.85 12.81 -30.57
N GLY A 19 -6.99 12.51 -29.95
CA GLY A 19 -8.39 12.87 -30.15
C GLY A 19 -9.22 11.82 -29.40
N LEU A 20 -10.10 12.24 -28.49
CA LEU A 20 -10.89 11.38 -27.62
C LEU A 20 -11.94 10.59 -28.42
N ALA A 21 -11.91 9.26 -28.37
CA ALA A 21 -13.03 8.43 -28.78
C ALA A 21 -13.06 7.14 -27.93
N LEU A 22 -13.89 7.14 -26.89
CA LEU A 22 -14.19 5.94 -26.10
C LEU A 22 -15.64 5.52 -26.42
N SER A 23 -15.78 4.50 -27.26
CA SER A 23 -17.08 3.87 -27.55
C SER A 23 -17.44 2.92 -26.41
N ILE A 24 -18.44 3.27 -25.61
CA ILE A 24 -19.00 2.42 -24.55
C ILE A 24 -20.24 1.69 -25.11
N MET A 25 -20.16 0.37 -25.26
CA MET A 25 -21.36 -0.47 -25.43
C MET A 25 -22.05 -0.64 -24.07
N ILE A 26 -23.29 -0.19 -23.99
CA ILE A 26 -24.17 -0.33 -22.83
C ILE A 26 -24.98 -1.62 -22.99
N LEU A 27 -24.89 -2.53 -22.02
CA LEU A 27 -25.86 -3.61 -21.84
C LEU A 27 -26.43 -3.51 -20.41
N PHE A 28 -27.72 -3.17 -20.34
CA PHE A 28 -28.49 -3.15 -19.11
C PHE A 28 -28.96 -4.58 -18.77
N ALA A 29 -28.76 -4.98 -17.52
CA ALA A 29 -29.55 -6.03 -16.89
C ALA A 29 -29.93 -5.59 -15.47
N SER A 30 -31.15 -5.09 -15.31
CA SER A 30 -31.78 -4.80 -14.04
C SER A 30 -32.51 -6.04 -13.53
N CYS A 31 -32.16 -6.52 -12.34
CA CYS A 31 -32.98 -7.48 -11.59
C CYS A 31 -33.30 -6.87 -10.23
N SER A 32 -34.56 -6.47 -10.05
CA SER A 32 -35.16 -6.12 -8.76
C SER A 32 -35.50 -7.39 -7.98
N HIS A 33 -35.00 -7.51 -6.76
CA HIS A 33 -35.54 -8.45 -5.78
C HIS A 33 -36.04 -7.67 -4.57
N ALA A 34 -37.26 -8.01 -4.15
CA ALA A 34 -38.00 -7.37 -3.07
C ALA A 34 -37.39 -7.73 -1.70
N GLU A 35 -37.21 -6.70 -0.85
CA GLU A 35 -36.76 -6.85 0.54
C GLU A 35 -37.90 -7.37 1.42
N THR A 36 -37.59 -8.41 2.20
CA THR A 36 -38.34 -8.73 3.42
C THR A 36 -37.49 -8.29 4.59
N SER A 37 -38.07 -7.46 5.46
CA SER A 37 -37.40 -6.87 6.63
C SER A 37 -36.96 -7.95 7.62
N ARG A 38 -35.68 -8.31 7.56
CA ARG A 38 -34.93 -8.88 8.68
C ARG A 38 -34.05 -7.77 9.23
N GLU A 39 -33.97 -7.69 10.55
CA GLU A 39 -33.09 -6.77 11.27
C GLU A 39 -31.67 -6.83 10.69
N SER A 40 -31.08 -5.66 10.42
CA SER A 40 -29.79 -5.50 9.75
C SER A 40 -28.64 -6.09 10.59
N PRO A 41 -27.70 -6.87 10.01
CA PRO A 41 -26.50 -7.35 10.68
C PRO A 41 -25.57 -6.24 11.22
N ASP A 42 -25.78 -5.00 10.79
CA ASP A 42 -24.89 -3.85 11.01
C ASP A 42 -24.81 -3.39 12.47
N ALA A 43 -25.75 -3.79 13.33
CA ALA A 43 -25.76 -3.37 14.74
C ALA A 43 -24.82 -4.22 15.64
N GLU A 44 -24.56 -5.48 15.30
CA GLU A 44 -23.68 -6.37 16.09
C GLU A 44 -22.19 -6.20 15.75
N ALA A 45 -21.86 -5.80 14.52
CA ALA A 45 -20.46 -5.58 14.11
C ALA A 45 -19.78 -4.44 14.89
N ASN A 46 -20.55 -3.50 15.43
CA ASN A 46 -20.05 -2.37 16.22
C ASN A 46 -19.56 -2.74 17.64
N GLN A 47 -19.56 -4.03 18.02
CA GLN A 47 -19.12 -4.49 19.35
C GLN A 47 -18.05 -5.59 19.33
N MET A 48 -17.69 -6.12 18.16
CA MET A 48 -16.70 -7.18 18.06
C MET A 48 -15.28 -6.63 17.97
N THR A 49 -14.35 -7.25 18.71
CA THR A 49 -12.92 -6.95 18.55
C THR A 49 -12.40 -7.46 17.20
N LEU A 50 -11.27 -6.93 16.74
CA LEU A 50 -10.59 -7.39 15.52
C LEU A 50 -10.33 -8.90 15.54
N GLU A 51 -9.93 -9.44 16.70
CA GLU A 51 -9.71 -10.89 16.85
C GLU A 51 -10.99 -11.70 16.76
N GLN A 52 -12.09 -11.21 17.32
CA GLN A 52 -13.39 -11.88 17.21
C GLN A 52 -13.84 -11.91 15.76
N ILE A 53 -13.71 -10.78 15.05
CA ILE A 53 -14.00 -10.66 13.61
C ILE A 53 -13.18 -11.68 12.80
N ALA A 54 -11.87 -11.75 13.04
CA ALA A 54 -10.98 -12.67 12.32
C ALA A 54 -11.23 -14.14 12.68
N ARG A 55 -11.45 -14.46 13.96
CA ARG A 55 -11.74 -15.82 14.45
C ARG A 55 -13.06 -16.34 13.91
N GLU A 56 -14.08 -15.50 13.83
CA GLU A 56 -15.38 -15.83 13.24
C GLU A 56 -15.38 -15.73 11.71
N LYS A 57 -14.24 -15.37 11.10
CA LYS A 57 -14.07 -15.23 9.65
C LYS A 57 -15.13 -14.31 9.03
N ARG A 58 -15.50 -13.22 9.73
CA ARG A 58 -16.54 -12.27 9.28
C ARG A 58 -16.15 -11.52 8.00
N HIS A 59 -14.86 -11.50 7.69
CA HIS A 59 -14.29 -10.97 6.44
C HIS A 59 -14.30 -11.99 5.29
N HIS A 60 -14.74 -13.23 5.51
CA HIS A 60 -14.94 -14.24 4.46
C HIS A 60 -16.41 -14.24 4.04
N GLY A 61 -16.70 -13.68 2.86
CA GLY A 61 -18.00 -13.87 2.20
C GLY A 61 -18.04 -15.16 1.38
N PRO A 62 -19.21 -15.52 0.82
CA PRO A 62 -19.38 -16.78 0.08
C PRO A 62 -18.49 -16.87 -1.17
N ASP A 63 -18.29 -15.76 -1.89
CA ASP A 63 -17.53 -15.72 -3.15
C ASP A 63 -16.36 -14.73 -3.15
N ARG A 64 -16.23 -13.93 -2.09
CA ARG A 64 -15.27 -12.82 -1.98
C ARG A 64 -15.06 -12.41 -0.53
N PHE A 65 -13.95 -11.76 -0.25
CA PHE A 65 -13.71 -11.14 1.05
C PHE A 65 -14.61 -9.91 1.24
N THR A 66 -14.98 -9.66 2.48
CA THR A 66 -15.82 -8.54 2.91
C THR A 66 -15.01 -7.64 3.85
N ASN A 67 -15.26 -6.34 3.78
CA ASN A 67 -14.69 -5.39 4.74
C ASN A 67 -15.74 -5.19 5.86
N PRO A 68 -15.49 -5.67 7.09
CA PRO A 68 -16.44 -5.56 8.19
C PRO A 68 -16.37 -4.20 8.91
N PHE A 69 -15.42 -3.33 8.56
CA PHE A 69 -15.15 -2.06 9.25
C PHE A 69 -15.83 -0.85 8.60
N ALA A 70 -16.35 -1.02 7.39
CA ALA A 70 -17.00 0.04 6.64
C ALA A 70 -18.25 -0.50 5.95
N PRO A 71 -19.27 0.35 5.75
CA PRO A 71 -20.41 -0.02 4.92
C PRO A 71 -19.93 -0.40 3.51
N PRO A 72 -20.70 -1.21 2.76
CA PRO A 72 -20.36 -1.57 1.40
C PRO A 72 -20.03 -0.34 0.56
N ARG A 73 -18.97 -0.44 -0.24
CA ARG A 73 -18.47 0.68 -1.03
C ARG A 73 -19.59 1.20 -1.94
N THR A 74 -19.91 2.49 -1.78
CA THR A 74 -20.98 3.17 -2.54
C THR A 74 -20.50 3.71 -3.89
N HIS A 75 -19.18 3.67 -4.14
CA HIS A 75 -18.55 4.32 -5.28
C HIS A 75 -17.93 3.30 -6.24
N GLY A 76 -18.61 3.04 -7.36
CA GLY A 76 -18.15 2.16 -8.44
C GLY A 76 -17.54 2.94 -9.60
N LEU A 77 -17.53 2.31 -10.79
CA LEU A 77 -16.98 2.90 -12.01
C LEU A 77 -17.68 4.22 -12.40
N LYS A 78 -18.98 4.33 -12.14
CA LYS A 78 -19.77 5.53 -12.42
C LYS A 78 -19.29 6.71 -11.59
N GLU A 79 -19.06 6.51 -10.29
CA GLU A 79 -18.60 7.53 -9.36
C GLU A 79 -17.14 7.90 -9.63
N PHE A 80 -16.32 6.92 -10.02
CA PHE A 80 -14.95 7.19 -10.51
C PHE A 80 -14.97 8.05 -11.77
N LEU A 81 -15.81 7.74 -12.75
CA LEU A 81 -15.95 8.53 -13.97
C LEU A 81 -16.50 9.93 -13.65
N LYS A 82 -17.46 10.02 -12.71
CA LYS A 82 -17.98 11.30 -12.23
C LYS A 82 -16.87 12.15 -11.61
N TRP A 83 -16.01 11.54 -10.81
CA TRP A 83 -14.84 12.21 -10.27
C TRP A 83 -13.95 12.73 -11.39
N LYS A 84 -13.51 11.87 -12.32
CA LYS A 84 -12.54 12.25 -13.36
C LYS A 84 -13.07 13.26 -14.39
N LEU A 85 -14.37 13.25 -14.69
CA LEU A 85 -14.94 14.10 -15.75
C LEU A 85 -15.65 15.37 -15.23
N PHE A 86 -16.14 15.37 -13.99
CA PHE A 86 -17.06 16.42 -13.52
C PHE A 86 -16.71 17.00 -12.16
N SER A 87 -15.66 16.55 -11.48
CA SER A 87 -15.24 17.18 -10.22
C SER A 87 -14.18 18.22 -10.50
N GLU A 88 -14.40 19.43 -9.99
CA GLU A 88 -13.36 20.45 -9.91
C GLU A 88 -12.25 19.96 -8.97
N ASN A 89 -11.01 20.04 -9.43
CA ASN A 89 -9.86 19.70 -8.63
C ASN A 89 -9.19 20.97 -8.09
N PRO A 90 -9.29 21.26 -6.78
CA PRO A 90 -8.72 22.48 -6.21
C PRO A 90 -7.17 22.51 -6.28
N PHE A 91 -6.52 21.41 -6.63
CA PHE A 91 -5.07 21.29 -6.76
C PHE A 91 -4.57 21.39 -8.20
N GLU A 92 -5.45 21.55 -9.19
CA GLU A 92 -5.07 21.46 -10.60
C GLU A 92 -3.95 22.44 -10.99
N GLU A 93 -3.97 23.65 -10.44
CA GLU A 93 -2.93 24.65 -10.69
C GLU A 93 -1.55 24.26 -10.14
N GLN A 94 -1.52 23.42 -9.09
CA GLN A 94 -0.29 22.98 -8.41
C GLN A 94 0.40 21.83 -9.16
N TYR A 95 -0.27 21.19 -10.13
CA TYR A 95 0.31 20.07 -10.88
C TYR A 95 1.48 20.46 -11.77
N ALA A 96 1.55 21.72 -12.19
CA ALA A 96 2.67 22.22 -12.98
C ALA A 96 4.00 22.25 -12.18
N ASP A 97 3.90 22.28 -10.86
CA ASP A 97 5.03 22.42 -9.94
C ASP A 97 5.46 21.07 -9.32
N GLU A 98 4.85 19.95 -9.71
CA GLU A 98 5.22 18.65 -9.17
C GLU A 98 6.61 18.21 -9.64
N PRO A 99 7.57 18.05 -8.72
CA PRO A 99 8.92 17.69 -9.09
C PRO A 99 9.01 16.22 -9.45
N VAL A 100 9.82 15.91 -10.46
CA VAL A 100 10.31 14.55 -10.70
C VAL A 100 11.66 14.43 -10.01
N ASN A 101 11.74 13.59 -8.97
CA ASN A 101 12.90 13.39 -8.13
C ASN A 101 13.39 11.94 -8.27
N PRO A 102 14.34 11.65 -9.18
CA PRO A 102 14.89 10.32 -9.30
C PRO A 102 15.52 9.84 -8.00
N VAL A 103 15.31 8.57 -7.66
CA VAL A 103 15.75 7.97 -6.40
C VAL A 103 17.07 7.26 -6.61
N ASN A 104 18.12 7.68 -5.91
CA ASN A 104 19.41 7.01 -5.90
C ASN A 104 19.75 6.54 -4.48
N ILE A 105 20.24 5.31 -4.32
CA ILE A 105 20.54 4.70 -3.02
C ILE A 105 21.93 4.09 -3.05
N ASP A 106 22.79 4.46 -2.11
CA ASP A 106 24.05 3.74 -1.89
C ASP A 106 23.79 2.52 -1.00
N TRP A 107 23.69 1.35 -1.63
CA TRP A 107 23.42 0.09 -0.93
C TRP A 107 24.57 -0.40 -0.05
N LYS A 108 25.81 0.08 -0.26
CA LYS A 108 26.99 -0.43 0.47
C LYS A 108 26.89 -0.26 2.00
N PRO A 109 26.62 0.92 2.56
CA PRO A 109 26.45 1.08 4.00
C PRO A 109 25.25 0.29 4.54
N ILE A 110 24.18 0.15 3.76
CA ILE A 110 22.97 -0.60 4.13
C ILE A 110 23.27 -2.11 4.23
N ILE A 111 24.02 -2.66 3.27
CA ILE A 111 24.45 -4.07 3.26
C ILE A 111 25.42 -4.35 4.40
N ALA A 112 26.35 -3.44 4.68
CA ALA A 112 27.38 -3.60 5.71
C ALA A 112 26.85 -3.42 7.15
N TYR A 113 25.60 -2.96 7.32
CA TYR A 113 25.00 -2.78 8.62
C TYR A 113 24.28 -4.04 9.10
N ASP A 114 24.70 -4.56 10.24
CA ASP A 114 24.11 -5.75 10.87
C ASP A 114 22.96 -5.43 11.85
N GLY A 115 22.69 -4.15 12.13
CA GLY A 115 21.54 -3.76 12.96
C GLY A 115 20.24 -3.67 12.17
N LEU A 116 19.24 -3.00 12.75
CA LEU A 116 18.00 -2.68 12.05
C LEU A 116 18.17 -1.41 11.22
N SER A 117 17.81 -1.47 9.95
CA SER A 117 17.72 -0.28 9.09
C SER A 117 16.44 -0.31 8.26
N VAL A 118 15.90 0.88 8.00
CA VAL A 118 14.69 1.07 7.20
C VAL A 118 15.01 2.08 6.11
N THR A 119 14.89 1.64 4.86
CA THR A 119 15.12 2.47 3.67
C THR A 119 13.81 2.72 2.96
N PHE A 120 13.43 3.98 2.83
CA PHE A 120 12.25 4.35 2.06
C PHE A 120 12.62 4.43 0.58
N ILE A 121 12.19 3.47 -0.25
CA ILE A 121 12.59 3.43 -1.65
C ILE A 121 11.73 4.42 -2.46
N ASN A 122 10.46 4.11 -2.64
CA ASN A 122 9.47 4.91 -3.37
C ASN A 122 8.06 4.44 -2.99
N HIS A 123 7.04 5.22 -3.32
CA HIS A 123 5.61 4.92 -3.10
C HIS A 123 5.36 4.22 -1.75
N ALA A 124 4.96 2.94 -1.73
CA ALA A 124 4.84 2.10 -0.54
C ALA A 124 6.02 1.11 -0.35
N SER A 125 7.00 1.11 -1.26
CA SER A 125 8.18 0.27 -1.20
C SER A 125 9.15 0.68 -0.11
N VAL A 126 9.34 -0.22 0.84
CA VAL A 126 10.30 -0.07 1.93
C VAL A 126 11.17 -1.31 2.02
N LEU A 127 12.47 -1.10 2.14
CA LEU A 127 13.41 -2.16 2.50
C LEU A 127 13.73 -2.06 3.99
N ILE A 128 13.42 -3.12 4.72
CA ILE A 128 13.78 -3.29 6.13
C ILE A 128 14.89 -4.33 6.18
N ARG A 129 16.07 -3.97 6.68
CA ARG A 129 17.11 -4.95 7.01
C ARG A 129 17.19 -5.11 8.51
N ASP A 130 17.21 -6.35 8.98
CA ASP A 130 17.26 -6.67 10.39
C ASP A 130 18.22 -7.84 10.59
N ALA A 131 19.41 -7.59 11.16
CA ALA A 131 20.39 -8.64 11.45
C ALA A 131 20.69 -9.57 10.26
N GLY A 132 21.05 -8.94 9.14
CA GLY A 132 21.44 -9.61 7.89
C GLY A 132 20.28 -10.00 6.97
N VAL A 133 19.05 -10.07 7.48
CA VAL A 133 17.84 -10.43 6.70
C VAL A 133 17.21 -9.20 6.08
N SER A 134 16.87 -9.29 4.80
CA SER A 134 16.23 -8.24 4.00
C SER A 134 14.75 -8.55 3.78
N ILE A 135 13.88 -7.68 4.29
CA ILE A 135 12.43 -7.72 4.11
C ILE A 135 12.04 -6.56 3.19
N LEU A 136 11.50 -6.87 2.02
CA LEU A 136 11.05 -5.88 1.04
C LEU A 136 9.52 -5.85 1.01
N VAL A 137 8.95 -4.68 1.21
CA VAL A 137 7.50 -4.49 1.27
C VAL A 137 7.02 -3.85 -0.03
N ASP A 138 5.92 -4.35 -0.60
CA ASP A 138 5.19 -3.79 -1.74
C ASP A 138 6.11 -3.20 -2.85
N PRO A 139 6.99 -4.02 -3.48
CA PRO A 139 7.98 -3.53 -4.42
C PRO A 139 7.34 -2.97 -5.70
N ILE A 140 7.62 -1.68 -6.00
CA ILE A 140 7.19 -0.96 -7.20
C ILE A 140 8.35 -0.16 -7.81
N PHE A 141 9.24 -0.86 -8.50
CA PHE A 141 10.45 -0.28 -9.09
C PHE A 141 10.19 0.45 -10.41
N PHE A 142 9.12 0.07 -11.09
CA PHE A 142 8.80 0.55 -12.42
C PHE A 142 7.51 1.38 -12.39
N GLY A 143 7.25 2.15 -13.46
CA GLY A 143 5.99 2.88 -13.57
C GLY A 143 4.80 1.92 -13.75
N LEU A 144 3.61 2.30 -13.27
CA LEU A 144 2.41 1.46 -13.32
C LEU A 144 1.94 1.17 -14.76
N SER A 145 1.54 2.22 -15.47
CA SER A 145 1.17 2.16 -16.88
C SER A 145 1.52 3.50 -17.51
N PHE A 146 1.52 3.56 -18.85
CA PHE A 146 1.85 4.80 -19.57
C PHE A 146 0.93 5.99 -19.21
N PHE A 147 -0.25 5.73 -18.62
CA PHE A 147 -1.17 6.77 -18.16
C PHE A 147 -0.77 7.44 -16.84
N TYR A 148 0.16 6.86 -16.08
CA TYR A 148 0.64 7.40 -14.81
C TYR A 148 2.09 7.86 -14.96
N THR A 149 2.33 9.14 -14.65
CA THR A 149 3.69 9.66 -14.48
C THR A 149 4.30 9.07 -13.22
N ASN A 150 5.52 8.55 -13.33
CA ASN A 150 6.36 8.20 -12.18
C ASN A 150 7.20 9.42 -11.80
N PHE A 151 6.91 10.02 -10.66
CA PHE A 151 7.59 11.21 -10.13
C PHE A 151 8.86 10.87 -9.33
N THR A 152 9.07 9.59 -9.00
CA THR A 152 10.29 9.12 -8.31
C THR A 152 10.85 7.89 -9.03
N PRO A 153 11.29 8.03 -10.30
CA PRO A 153 11.91 6.93 -11.02
C PRO A 153 13.20 6.50 -10.32
N LEU A 154 13.50 5.20 -10.33
CA LEU A 154 14.77 4.73 -9.77
C LEU A 154 15.94 5.15 -10.67
N ASP A 155 16.97 5.72 -10.05
CA ASP A 155 18.27 6.08 -10.64
C ASP A 155 19.40 5.24 -10.02
N PHE A 156 19.11 3.96 -9.80
CA PHE A 156 20.07 2.94 -9.44
C PHE A 156 19.74 1.63 -10.16
N ASP A 157 20.73 0.75 -10.27
CA ASP A 157 20.53 -0.59 -10.81
C ASP A 157 19.91 -1.48 -9.74
N VAL A 158 18.72 -2.01 -9.99
CA VAL A 158 17.99 -2.87 -9.03
C VAL A 158 18.80 -4.12 -8.66
N ASP A 159 19.66 -4.60 -9.57
CA ASP A 159 20.55 -5.73 -9.32
C ASP A 159 21.59 -5.46 -8.21
N THR A 160 21.82 -4.19 -7.86
CA THR A 160 22.74 -3.77 -6.77
C THR A 160 22.08 -3.70 -5.40
N MET A 161 20.75 -3.78 -5.34
CA MET A 161 20.00 -3.78 -4.09
C MET A 161 20.25 -5.09 -3.32
N PRO A 162 20.17 -5.07 -1.98
CA PRO A 162 20.06 -6.31 -1.21
C PRO A 162 18.95 -7.21 -1.76
N LYS A 163 19.29 -8.47 -2.06
CA LYS A 163 18.30 -9.47 -2.42
C LYS A 163 17.36 -9.68 -1.22
N PRO A 164 16.04 -9.62 -1.40
CA PRO A 164 15.10 -9.85 -0.31
C PRO A 164 15.09 -11.33 0.08
N ASP A 165 15.25 -11.60 1.36
CA ASP A 165 14.94 -12.91 1.93
C ASP A 165 13.42 -13.09 2.03
N HIS A 166 12.71 -12.01 2.40
CA HIS A 166 11.25 -11.98 2.49
C HIS A 166 10.68 -10.84 1.65
N ILE A 167 9.62 -11.11 0.90
CA ILE A 167 8.80 -10.07 0.25
C ILE A 167 7.42 -10.05 0.90
N LEU A 168 7.00 -8.90 1.39
CA LEU A 168 5.66 -8.69 1.96
C LEU A 168 4.78 -7.96 0.96
N ILE A 169 3.59 -8.49 0.73
CA ILE A 169 2.57 -7.85 -0.13
C ILE A 169 1.35 -7.53 0.72
N THR A 170 1.02 -6.26 0.90
CA THR A 170 -0.12 -5.84 1.75
C THR A 170 -1.46 -6.14 1.09
N HIS A 171 -1.56 -5.90 -0.22
CA HIS A 171 -2.77 -6.13 -1.00
C HIS A 171 -2.48 -6.12 -2.51
N GLY A 172 -3.53 -6.24 -3.31
CA GLY A 172 -3.42 -6.60 -4.72
C GLY A 172 -3.46 -5.45 -5.71
N HIS A 173 -3.58 -4.19 -5.29
CA HIS A 173 -3.57 -3.08 -6.25
C HIS A 173 -2.23 -3.02 -6.99
N TYR A 174 -2.26 -2.45 -8.20
CA TYR A 174 -1.13 -2.50 -9.13
C TYR A 174 0.10 -1.75 -8.62
N ASP A 175 -0.09 -0.79 -7.73
CA ASP A 175 0.93 0.02 -7.09
C ASP A 175 1.50 -0.58 -5.80
N HIS A 176 1.00 -1.75 -5.37
CA HIS A 176 1.53 -2.53 -4.24
C HIS A 176 1.97 -3.93 -4.64
N LEU A 177 1.33 -4.49 -5.68
CA LEU A 177 1.65 -5.80 -6.24
C LEU A 177 1.94 -5.63 -7.73
N ASP A 178 3.18 -5.27 -8.03
CA ASP A 178 3.67 -5.13 -9.40
C ASP A 178 4.43 -6.38 -9.86
N LYS A 179 3.96 -6.98 -10.96
CA LYS A 179 4.56 -8.21 -11.49
C LYS A 179 5.94 -7.97 -12.06
N ASP A 180 6.18 -6.81 -12.65
CA ASP A 180 7.47 -6.50 -13.29
C ASP A 180 8.54 -6.35 -12.22
N SER A 181 8.24 -5.64 -11.13
CA SER A 181 9.13 -5.49 -9.96
C SER A 181 9.40 -6.81 -9.27
N LEU A 182 8.37 -7.64 -9.07
CA LEU A 182 8.54 -9.00 -8.52
C LEU A 182 9.37 -9.91 -9.43
N SER A 183 9.26 -9.76 -10.76
CA SER A 183 9.98 -10.60 -11.71
C SER A 183 11.50 -10.41 -11.65
N VAL A 184 11.98 -9.32 -11.08
CA VAL A 184 13.41 -9.10 -10.81
C VAL A 184 13.97 -10.16 -9.83
N PHE A 185 13.12 -10.69 -8.95
CA PHE A 185 13.46 -11.74 -7.98
C PHE A 185 12.92 -13.13 -8.40
N ALA A 186 12.39 -13.26 -9.61
CA ALA A 186 12.05 -14.56 -10.18
C ALA A 186 13.27 -15.13 -10.92
N PRO A 187 13.21 -16.40 -11.39
CA PRO A 187 13.89 -17.61 -10.88
C PRO A 187 15.32 -17.52 -10.27
N ASP A 188 16.00 -16.36 -10.26
CA ASP A 188 17.40 -16.22 -9.82
C ASP A 188 17.58 -16.08 -8.28
N THR A 189 16.49 -16.09 -7.52
CA THR A 189 16.47 -16.09 -6.04
C THR A 189 15.47 -17.13 -5.50
N PRO A 190 15.75 -18.44 -5.66
CA PRO A 190 14.85 -19.51 -5.23
C PRO A 190 14.52 -19.50 -3.73
N ASP A 191 15.36 -18.82 -2.93
CA ASP A 191 15.20 -18.73 -1.48
C ASP A 191 14.28 -17.57 -1.03
N THR A 192 14.00 -16.59 -1.89
CA THR A 192 13.11 -15.46 -1.54
C THR A 192 11.72 -15.96 -1.19
N HIS A 193 11.28 -15.68 0.03
CA HIS A 193 9.99 -16.11 0.56
C HIS A 193 8.94 -15.00 0.38
N VAL A 194 7.89 -15.27 -0.39
CA VAL A 194 6.78 -14.31 -0.55
C VAL A 194 5.72 -14.54 0.51
N ILE A 195 5.42 -13.51 1.31
CA ILE A 195 4.39 -13.52 2.35
C ILE A 195 3.30 -12.55 1.92
N THR A 196 2.06 -13.01 1.92
CA THR A 196 0.94 -12.30 1.30
C THR A 196 -0.37 -12.64 2.01
N PRO A 197 -1.43 -11.81 1.90
CA PRO A 197 -2.77 -12.25 2.23
C PRO A 197 -3.25 -13.41 1.35
N LEU A 198 -4.40 -13.99 1.70
CA LEU A 198 -5.05 -15.04 0.92
C LEU A 198 -5.42 -14.58 -0.51
N GLY A 199 -5.21 -15.45 -1.51
CA GLY A 199 -5.83 -15.37 -2.86
C GLY A 199 -4.88 -15.03 -4.02
N TYR A 200 -3.59 -14.80 -3.79
CA TYR A 200 -2.67 -14.30 -4.83
C TYR A 200 -1.85 -15.38 -5.56
N ASP A 201 -2.09 -16.66 -5.30
CA ASP A 201 -1.32 -17.79 -5.83
C ASP A 201 -1.11 -17.79 -7.34
N GLN A 202 -2.13 -17.40 -8.11
CA GLN A 202 -2.04 -17.39 -9.57
C GLN A 202 -0.98 -16.40 -10.08
N ILE A 203 -0.80 -15.27 -9.38
CA ILE A 203 0.21 -14.28 -9.74
C ILE A 203 1.60 -14.83 -9.49
N PHE A 204 1.86 -15.32 -8.28
CA PHE A 204 3.17 -15.84 -7.90
C PHE A 204 3.53 -17.11 -8.68
N SER A 205 2.54 -17.95 -9.00
CA SER A 205 2.74 -19.10 -9.89
C SER A 205 3.13 -18.67 -11.30
N SER A 206 2.54 -17.58 -11.83
CA SER A 206 2.92 -17.03 -13.14
C SER A 206 4.33 -16.43 -13.19
N LEU A 207 4.92 -16.16 -12.03
CA LEU A 207 6.29 -15.67 -11.86
C LEU A 207 7.24 -16.75 -11.35
N GLU A 208 6.79 -18.01 -11.25
CA GLU A 208 7.56 -19.13 -10.70
C GLU A 208 8.08 -18.95 -9.26
N MET A 209 7.49 -18.02 -8.49
CA MET A 209 7.82 -17.78 -7.09
C MET A 209 7.16 -18.85 -6.21
N LYS A 210 7.90 -19.94 -5.95
CA LYS A 210 7.38 -21.15 -5.29
C LYS A 210 7.48 -21.12 -3.77
N ASN A 211 8.47 -20.42 -3.20
CA ASN A 211 8.60 -20.26 -1.76
C ASN A 211 7.67 -19.14 -1.29
N ARG A 212 6.50 -19.50 -0.74
CA ARG A 212 5.48 -18.53 -0.36
C ARG A 212 4.56 -19.00 0.76
N THR A 213 4.09 -18.05 1.56
CA THR A 213 3.08 -18.24 2.62
C THR A 213 1.95 -17.26 2.42
N GLN A 214 0.72 -17.78 2.43
CA GLN A 214 -0.48 -16.96 2.50
C GLN A 214 -0.96 -16.90 3.95
N LEU A 215 -1.29 -15.70 4.42
CA LEU A 215 -1.76 -15.43 5.76
C LEU A 215 -3.21 -14.92 5.71
N ASP A 216 -4.00 -15.35 6.66
CA ASP A 216 -5.23 -14.68 7.03
C ASP A 216 -4.98 -13.69 8.18
N TRP A 217 -5.97 -12.86 8.52
CA TRP A 217 -5.84 -11.93 9.64
C TRP A 217 -5.54 -12.66 10.95
N PHE A 218 -4.53 -12.17 11.66
CA PHE A 218 -3.87 -12.74 12.84
C PHE A 218 -3.08 -14.04 12.62
N ASP A 219 -2.96 -14.53 11.39
CA ASP A 219 -1.97 -15.56 11.09
C ASP A 219 -0.56 -14.93 11.09
N ALA A 220 0.43 -15.74 11.45
CA ALA A 220 1.82 -15.33 11.55
C ALA A 220 2.73 -16.27 10.76
N PHE A 221 3.72 -15.68 10.10
CA PHE A 221 4.89 -16.36 9.57
C PHE A 221 6.08 -16.11 10.50
N ASN A 222 6.87 -17.15 10.76
CA ASN A 222 8.05 -17.08 11.61
C ASN A 222 9.26 -17.65 10.84
N ASP A 223 10.35 -16.90 10.77
CA ASP A 223 11.62 -17.36 10.17
C ASP A 223 12.60 -17.95 11.20
N GLY A 224 12.16 -18.04 12.47
CA GLY A 224 12.92 -18.55 13.60
C GLY A 224 13.45 -17.46 14.53
N GLU A 225 13.68 -16.24 14.01
CA GLU A 225 14.17 -15.10 14.80
C GLU A 225 13.26 -13.88 14.73
N ARG A 226 12.39 -13.83 13.72
CA ARG A 226 11.42 -12.77 13.46
C ARG A 226 10.03 -13.36 13.29
N GLU A 227 9.04 -12.57 13.66
CA GLU A 227 7.63 -12.90 13.45
C GLU A 227 6.96 -11.82 12.62
N ILE A 228 6.21 -12.25 11.60
CA ILE A 228 5.49 -11.40 10.66
C ILE A 228 4.02 -11.78 10.73
N ILE A 229 3.19 -10.88 11.28
CA ILE A 229 1.77 -11.11 11.52
C ILE A 229 0.96 -10.28 10.55
N LEU A 230 0.03 -10.90 9.83
CA LEU A 230 -0.94 -10.15 9.04
C LEU A 230 -2.05 -9.63 9.97
N LEU A 231 -2.30 -8.33 9.98
CA LEU A 231 -3.33 -7.67 10.78
C LEU A 231 -4.42 -7.07 9.88
N PRO A 232 -5.65 -6.91 10.37
CA PRO A 232 -6.71 -6.26 9.61
C PRO A 232 -6.39 -4.78 9.29
N CYS A 233 -6.91 -4.30 8.16
CA CYS A 233 -7.00 -2.86 7.87
C CYS A 233 -8.29 -2.55 7.07
N ASN A 234 -8.69 -1.29 7.03
CA ASN A 234 -9.91 -0.84 6.38
C ASN A 234 -9.65 -0.46 4.92
N HIS A 235 -9.59 -1.49 4.06
CA HIS A 235 -9.33 -1.32 2.64
C HIS A 235 -10.09 -2.35 1.78
N TRP A 236 -9.65 -2.52 0.54
CA TRP A 236 -10.18 -3.43 -0.46
C TRP A 236 -9.06 -3.77 -1.45
N THR A 237 -9.31 -4.71 -2.36
CA THR A 237 -8.35 -5.03 -3.42
C THR A 237 -9.07 -5.31 -4.72
N MET A 238 -8.49 -4.94 -5.85
CA MET A 238 -8.96 -5.35 -7.17
C MET A 238 -7.83 -5.39 -8.18
N ARG A 239 -7.77 -6.49 -8.94
CA ARG A 239 -6.84 -6.64 -10.07
C ARG A 239 -7.53 -6.76 -11.41
N ASN A 240 -8.69 -7.41 -11.43
CA ASN A 240 -9.44 -7.60 -12.65
C ASN A 240 -10.84 -6.96 -12.49
N PRO A 241 -11.10 -5.83 -13.15
CA PRO A 241 -12.41 -5.18 -13.13
C PRO A 241 -13.55 -6.07 -13.60
N LEU A 242 -13.29 -7.10 -14.42
CA LEU A 242 -14.30 -8.04 -14.91
C LEU A 242 -14.77 -9.03 -13.82
N THR A 243 -13.85 -9.49 -12.97
CA THR A 243 -14.20 -10.33 -11.80
C THR A 243 -14.67 -9.48 -10.61
N GLY A 244 -14.32 -8.20 -10.61
CA GLY A 244 -14.65 -7.25 -9.57
C GLY A 244 -13.72 -7.33 -8.35
N PRO A 245 -14.02 -6.57 -7.29
CA PRO A 245 -13.16 -6.43 -6.13
C PRO A 245 -13.22 -7.63 -5.17
N ASN A 246 -12.23 -7.69 -4.29
CA ASN A 246 -12.14 -8.53 -3.10
C ASN A 246 -12.15 -10.04 -3.36
N GLN A 247 -11.69 -10.49 -4.53
CA GLN A 247 -11.38 -11.90 -4.76
C GLN A 247 -10.22 -12.40 -3.88
N ASN A 248 -9.40 -11.47 -3.39
CA ASN A 248 -8.24 -11.72 -2.57
C ASN A 248 -8.35 -10.88 -1.29
N LEU A 249 -7.63 -11.26 -0.25
CA LEU A 249 -7.59 -10.56 1.02
C LEU A 249 -6.58 -9.40 0.95
N TRP A 250 -6.67 -8.46 1.90
CA TRP A 250 -5.73 -7.36 2.12
C TRP A 250 -5.41 -7.29 3.62
N GLY A 251 -4.34 -6.58 3.99
CA GLY A 251 -4.06 -6.32 5.39
C GLY A 251 -2.89 -5.37 5.64
N SER A 252 -2.68 -5.13 6.92
CA SER A 252 -1.47 -4.50 7.47
C SER A 252 -0.52 -5.59 7.99
N TYR A 253 0.73 -5.25 8.25
CA TYR A 253 1.70 -6.17 8.86
C TYR A 253 2.21 -5.64 10.19
N LEU A 254 2.44 -6.56 11.14
CA LEU A 254 3.27 -6.33 12.31
C LEU A 254 4.51 -7.22 12.20
N ILE A 255 5.70 -6.63 12.34
CA ILE A 255 6.98 -7.33 12.31
C ILE A 255 7.61 -7.18 13.69
N ARG A 256 7.75 -8.30 14.41
CA ARG A 256 8.64 -8.38 15.57
C ARG A 256 10.03 -8.73 15.07
N THR A 257 10.93 -7.75 15.12
CA THR A 257 12.30 -7.89 14.62
C THR A 257 13.15 -8.69 15.59
N LYS A 258 14.24 -9.28 15.07
CA LYS A 258 15.26 -9.95 15.89
C LYS A 258 16.01 -8.96 16.78
N THR A 259 16.27 -7.77 16.25
CA THR A 259 17.01 -6.71 16.96
C THR A 259 16.19 -6.03 18.07
N GLY A 260 14.89 -6.30 18.16
CA GLY A 260 14.03 -5.88 19.27
C GLY A 260 12.85 -4.98 18.86
N PRO A 261 13.03 -3.94 18.02
CA PRO A 261 11.94 -3.06 17.64
C PRO A 261 10.76 -3.77 16.98
N THR A 262 9.53 -3.32 17.26
CA THR A 262 8.33 -3.77 16.56
C THR A 262 7.90 -2.74 15.51
N ILE A 263 7.75 -3.19 14.27
CA ILE A 263 7.37 -2.35 13.13
C ILE A 263 5.94 -2.69 12.70
N PHE A 264 5.08 -1.68 12.62
CA PHE A 264 3.76 -1.78 12.02
C PHE A 264 3.78 -1.16 10.62
N ILE A 265 3.20 -1.84 9.64
CA ILE A 265 3.07 -1.39 8.25
C ILE A 265 1.60 -1.38 7.92
N SER A 266 1.01 -0.21 7.69
CA SER A 266 -0.44 -0.10 7.55
C SER A 266 -0.99 -0.77 6.29
N GLY A 267 -0.18 -0.86 5.24
CA GLY A 267 -0.70 -0.91 3.87
C GLY A 267 -1.61 0.28 3.60
N ASP A 268 -2.35 0.22 2.50
CA ASP A 268 -3.41 1.19 2.28
C ASP A 268 -4.60 0.90 3.19
N THR A 269 -5.15 1.96 3.78
CA THR A 269 -6.27 1.86 4.70
C THR A 269 -6.92 3.23 4.89
N ALA A 270 -8.23 3.23 5.06
CA ALA A 270 -8.93 4.32 5.71
C ALA A 270 -8.68 4.27 7.22
N TYR A 271 -8.96 5.39 7.88
CA TYR A 271 -9.02 5.37 9.34
C TYR A 271 -10.15 4.45 9.82
N PHE A 272 -9.88 3.66 10.87
CA PHE A 272 -10.85 2.80 11.53
C PHE A 272 -10.46 2.60 13.00
N ASP A 273 -11.42 2.29 13.87
CA ASP A 273 -11.18 2.18 15.31
C ASP A 273 -10.27 1.00 15.70
N GLY A 274 -10.05 0.04 14.80
CA GLY A 274 -9.14 -1.09 15.02
C GLY A 274 -7.69 -0.68 15.29
N PHE A 275 -7.27 0.53 14.91
CA PHE A 275 -5.96 1.06 15.31
C PHE A 275 -5.79 1.14 16.83
N LYS A 276 -6.86 1.44 17.58
CA LYS A 276 -6.82 1.48 19.06
C LYS A 276 -6.60 0.09 19.64
N GLU A 277 -7.23 -0.93 19.05
CA GLU A 277 -7.07 -2.32 19.48
C GLU A 277 -5.67 -2.86 19.17
N ILE A 278 -5.17 -2.58 17.97
CA ILE A 278 -3.79 -2.93 17.56
C ILE A 278 -2.81 -2.24 18.50
N GLY A 279 -2.96 -0.93 18.68
CA GLY A 279 -2.12 -0.14 19.58
C GLY A 279 -2.20 -0.62 21.01
N ALA A 280 -3.37 -1.03 21.51
CA ALA A 280 -3.53 -1.60 22.86
C ALA A 280 -2.79 -2.93 23.06
N ARG A 281 -2.71 -3.73 22.00
CA ARG A 281 -2.15 -5.09 22.02
C ARG A 281 -0.63 -5.12 21.83
N TYR A 282 -0.09 -4.25 20.98
CA TYR A 282 1.31 -4.26 20.59
C TYR A 282 2.02 -2.96 21.01
N ASP A 283 3.26 -3.07 21.46
CA ASP A 283 4.13 -1.90 21.68
C ASP A 283 4.87 -1.61 20.37
N ILE A 284 4.48 -0.54 19.68
CA ILE A 284 4.94 -0.25 18.30
C ILE A 284 6.05 0.81 18.34
N ASP A 285 7.26 0.42 17.99
CA ASP A 285 8.41 1.31 17.93
C ASP A 285 8.39 2.18 16.67
N LEU A 286 7.99 1.60 15.53
CA LEU A 286 7.84 2.31 14.26
C LEU A 286 6.50 1.96 13.60
N ALA A 287 5.69 2.97 13.29
CA ALA A 287 4.57 2.83 12.37
C ALA A 287 4.91 3.43 11.00
N ILE A 288 4.85 2.60 9.96
CA ILE A 288 4.95 2.98 8.56
C ILE A 288 3.52 3.12 8.02
N LEU A 289 3.09 4.35 7.76
CA LEU A 289 1.71 4.69 7.44
C LEU A 289 1.58 5.20 5.99
N SER A 290 0.70 4.59 5.20
CA SER A 290 0.33 5.12 3.88
C SER A 290 -0.42 6.44 4.02
N VAL A 291 0.12 7.51 3.42
CA VAL A 291 -0.52 8.84 3.35
C VAL A 291 -0.40 9.40 1.94
N GLY A 292 -1.44 9.19 1.15
CA GLY A 292 -1.59 9.66 -0.22
C GLY A 292 -2.85 9.04 -0.84
N ALA A 293 -3.18 9.43 -2.06
CA ALA A 293 -4.46 9.12 -2.70
C ALA A 293 -5.68 9.48 -1.82
N TYR A 294 -5.61 10.57 -1.06
CA TYR A 294 -6.66 10.89 -0.08
C TYR A 294 -7.68 11.92 -0.57
N GLU A 295 -7.42 12.66 -1.66
CA GLU A 295 -8.42 13.53 -2.28
C GLU A 295 -8.99 12.93 -3.58
N PRO A 296 -10.28 13.20 -3.89
CA PRO A 296 -11.21 13.99 -3.10
C PRO A 296 -11.80 13.17 -1.93
N ARG A 297 -11.93 13.79 -0.74
CA ARG A 297 -12.41 13.08 0.47
C ARG A 297 -13.74 12.35 0.29
N TRP A 298 -14.68 12.88 -0.50
CA TRP A 298 -15.98 12.22 -0.69
C TRP A 298 -15.85 10.83 -1.34
N PHE A 299 -14.80 10.60 -2.13
CA PHE A 299 -14.55 9.32 -2.81
C PHE A 299 -13.49 8.48 -2.06
N MET A 300 -12.38 9.10 -1.69
CA MET A 300 -11.20 8.40 -1.16
C MET A 300 -11.28 8.03 0.32
N LYS A 301 -12.13 8.70 1.12
CA LYS A 301 -12.19 8.51 2.58
C LYS A 301 -12.50 7.07 3.01
N GLN A 302 -13.18 6.29 2.17
CA GLN A 302 -13.51 4.89 2.47
C GLN A 302 -12.30 3.95 2.35
N SER A 303 -11.16 4.40 1.82
CA SER A 303 -10.00 3.54 1.54
C SER A 303 -8.64 4.15 1.89
N HIS A 304 -8.55 5.48 2.03
CA HIS A 304 -7.27 6.16 2.32
C HIS A 304 -7.41 7.19 3.44
N MET A 305 -6.50 7.11 4.41
CA MET A 305 -6.27 8.15 5.42
C MET A 305 -5.79 9.44 4.77
N ASN A 306 -6.36 10.56 5.20
CA ASN A 306 -5.72 11.86 4.98
C ASN A 306 -4.65 12.14 6.08
N PRO A 307 -3.88 13.24 5.99
CA PRO A 307 -2.84 13.56 6.98
C PRO A 307 -3.33 13.63 8.43
N ALA A 308 -4.51 14.20 8.69
CA ALA A 308 -5.05 14.30 10.04
C ALA A 308 -5.46 12.92 10.60
N GLU A 309 -6.06 12.09 9.76
CA GLU A 309 -6.43 10.70 10.06
C GLU A 309 -5.19 9.82 10.30
N ALA A 310 -4.10 10.02 9.54
CA ALA A 310 -2.84 9.32 9.75
C ALA A 310 -2.19 9.68 11.10
N VAL A 311 -2.23 10.95 11.50
CA VAL A 311 -1.79 11.38 12.83
C VAL A 311 -2.69 10.79 13.93
N GLN A 312 -3.99 10.69 13.69
CA GLN A 312 -4.90 10.04 14.63
C GLN A 312 -4.61 8.53 14.74
N ALA A 313 -4.40 7.84 13.61
CA ALA A 313 -4.00 6.43 13.60
C ALA A 313 -2.69 6.21 14.37
N ALA A 314 -1.68 7.07 14.19
CA ALA A 314 -0.42 6.98 14.93
C ALA A 314 -0.62 7.13 16.46
N LYS A 315 -1.54 7.99 16.90
CA LYS A 315 -1.90 8.12 18.33
C LYS A 315 -2.55 6.84 18.85
N ASP A 316 -3.51 6.31 18.11
CA ASP A 316 -4.28 5.14 18.52
C ASP A 316 -3.44 3.86 18.51
N LEU A 317 -2.51 3.74 17.56
CA LEU A 317 -1.45 2.74 17.53
C LEU A 317 -0.43 2.90 18.67
N ARG A 318 -0.43 4.04 19.36
CA ARG A 318 0.58 4.41 20.37
C ARG A 318 2.02 4.36 19.82
N ALA A 319 2.19 4.62 18.53
CA ALA A 319 3.48 4.50 17.85
C ALA A 319 4.51 5.50 18.42
N LYS A 320 5.73 5.00 18.68
CA LYS A 320 6.84 5.83 19.18
C LYS A 320 7.46 6.68 18.07
N LYS A 321 7.65 6.10 16.88
CA LYS A 321 8.09 6.77 15.65
C LYS A 321 7.13 6.51 14.49
N ILE A 322 7.11 7.45 13.54
CA ILE A 322 6.21 7.46 12.40
C ILE A 322 7.03 7.70 11.13
N LEU A 323 6.91 6.81 10.16
CA LEU A 323 7.33 7.02 8.78
C LEU A 323 6.08 7.07 7.91
N ILE A 324 6.00 8.02 6.98
CA ILE A 324 4.91 8.03 6.00
C ILE A 324 5.40 7.55 4.63
N VAL A 325 4.53 6.79 3.96
CA VAL A 325 4.75 6.24 2.61
C VAL A 325 3.52 6.52 1.74
N HIS A 326 3.44 5.93 0.56
CA HIS A 326 2.35 6.08 -0.41
C HIS A 326 2.21 7.51 -0.98
N TRP A 327 3.32 8.28 -0.98
CA TRP A 327 3.38 9.63 -1.51
C TRP A 327 4.58 9.81 -2.45
N GLY A 328 4.56 10.89 -3.23
CA GLY A 328 5.67 11.36 -4.06
C GLY A 328 5.88 10.62 -5.38
N THR A 329 5.27 9.45 -5.57
CA THR A 329 5.58 8.59 -6.73
C THR A 329 4.51 8.60 -7.82
N PHE A 330 3.25 8.32 -7.49
CA PHE A 330 2.14 8.26 -8.45
C PHE A 330 1.00 9.17 -8.03
N ARG A 331 0.43 9.89 -9.01
CA ARG A 331 -0.76 10.71 -8.78
C ARG A 331 -2.03 9.85 -8.84
N LEU A 332 -2.37 9.24 -7.71
CA LEU A 332 -3.52 8.36 -7.55
C LEU A 332 -4.76 9.08 -6.99
N GLY A 333 -4.55 10.20 -6.29
CA GLY A 333 -5.58 11.13 -5.82
C GLY A 333 -5.63 12.43 -6.62
N ASN A 334 -6.23 13.45 -6.02
CA ASN A 334 -6.30 14.81 -6.55
C ASN A 334 -5.20 15.72 -5.97
N GLU A 335 -4.68 15.41 -4.79
CA GLU A 335 -3.58 16.14 -4.18
C GLU A 335 -2.27 15.97 -4.98
N PRO A 336 -1.38 16.97 -5.03
CA PRO A 336 -0.07 16.83 -5.63
C PRO A 336 0.79 15.85 -4.85
N VAL A 337 1.58 15.04 -5.54
CA VAL A 337 2.30 13.89 -4.97
C VAL A 337 3.27 14.27 -3.86
N HIS A 338 3.82 15.49 -3.87
CA HIS A 338 4.86 15.95 -2.94
C HIS A 338 4.32 16.67 -1.69
N VAL A 339 3.02 16.93 -1.63
CA VAL A 339 2.36 17.67 -0.53
C VAL A 339 2.23 16.86 0.78
N PRO A 340 1.96 15.54 0.78
CA PRO A 340 1.63 14.80 2.00
C PRO A 340 2.61 14.95 3.18
N PRO A 341 3.95 14.95 3.01
CA PRO A 341 4.88 15.14 4.14
C PRO A 341 4.69 16.46 4.87
N GLY A 342 4.53 17.55 4.12
CA GLY A 342 4.31 18.87 4.70
C GLY A 342 2.98 18.94 5.46
N ASP A 343 1.94 18.30 4.94
CA ASP A 343 0.61 18.26 5.57
C ASP A 343 0.65 17.43 6.86
N VAL A 344 1.27 16.24 6.82
CA VAL A 344 1.44 15.37 8.00
C VAL A 344 2.25 16.07 9.08
N LEU A 345 3.35 16.74 8.73
CA LEU A 345 4.15 17.48 9.70
C LEU A 345 3.31 18.57 10.39
N ARG A 346 2.47 19.30 9.64
CA ARG A 346 1.57 20.31 10.23
C ARG A 346 0.56 19.69 11.19
N GLU A 347 -0.02 18.54 10.85
CA GLU A 347 -0.95 17.82 11.74
C GLU A 347 -0.23 17.25 12.99
N LEU A 348 1.01 16.76 12.84
CA LEU A 348 1.83 16.32 13.97
C LEU A 348 2.20 17.48 14.89
N GLN A 349 2.50 18.66 14.35
CA GLN A 349 2.75 19.87 15.16
C GLN A 349 1.52 20.28 15.97
N LYS A 350 0.32 20.29 15.35
CA LYS A 350 -0.95 20.53 16.05
C LYS A 350 -1.16 19.51 17.17
N ALA A 351 -0.78 18.26 16.93
CA ALA A 351 -0.86 17.17 17.91
C ALA A 351 0.27 17.14 18.94
N ARG A 352 1.29 18.01 18.84
CA ARG A 352 2.51 17.99 19.67
C ARG A 352 3.25 16.64 19.61
N MET A 353 3.38 16.09 18.40
CA MET A 353 4.02 14.80 18.10
C MET A 353 5.06 14.90 16.97
N ALA A 354 5.50 16.11 16.62
CA ALA A 354 6.45 16.32 15.51
C ALA A 354 7.79 15.59 15.74
N ASP A 355 8.20 15.38 16.99
CA ASP A 355 9.38 14.61 17.39
C ASP A 355 9.29 13.11 17.08
N ARG A 356 8.09 12.62 16.75
CA ARG A 356 7.87 11.22 16.37
C ARG A 356 8.07 10.98 14.87
N LEU A 357 8.05 12.02 14.04
CA LEU A 357 8.27 11.87 12.61
C LEU A 357 9.71 11.44 12.33
N LEU A 358 9.87 10.39 11.53
CA LEU A 358 11.11 10.09 10.84
C LEU A 358 11.06 10.85 9.51
N ASP A 359 11.77 11.96 9.48
CA ASP A 359 11.88 12.82 8.31
C ASP A 359 12.93 12.24 7.35
N ILE A 360 12.57 11.11 6.71
CA ILE A 360 13.35 10.50 5.64
C ILE A 360 12.56 10.58 4.33
N HIS A 361 13.25 10.94 3.26
CA HIS A 361 12.74 11.07 1.90
C HIS A 361 13.02 9.80 1.09
N HIS A 362 12.54 9.78 -0.15
CA HIS A 362 12.85 8.70 -1.09
C HIS A 362 14.36 8.51 -1.24
N GLY A 363 14.80 7.27 -1.07
CA GLY A 363 16.19 6.84 -1.13
C GLY A 363 16.98 6.97 0.18
N GLU A 364 16.40 7.57 1.22
CA GLU A 364 17.07 7.73 2.52
C GLU A 364 16.84 6.52 3.44
N THR A 365 17.82 6.28 4.31
CA THR A 365 17.83 5.18 5.27
C THR A 365 17.97 5.70 6.70
N VAL A 366 17.16 5.16 7.60
CA VAL A 366 17.37 5.28 9.05
C VAL A 366 18.01 4.00 9.58
N TYR A 367 18.98 4.16 10.49
CA TYR A 367 19.68 3.08 11.18
C TYR A 367 19.35 3.13 12.68
N TYR A 368 19.07 1.98 13.29
CA TYR A 368 18.70 1.81 14.69
C TYR A 368 19.80 1.14 15.49
#